data_AF-W2SPX3-F1
#
_entry.id   AF-W2SPX3-F1
#
_cell.length_a   1.000
_cell.length_b   1.000
_cell.length_c   1.000
_cell.angle_alpha   90.00
_cell.angle_beta   90.00
_cell.angle_gamma   90.00
#
_symmetry.space_group_name_H-M   'P 1'
#
loop_
_entity.id
_entity.type
_entity.pdbx_description
1 polymer ?
#
loop_
_entity_poly.entity_id
_entity_poly.type
_entity_poly.pdbx_seq_one_letter_code
_entity_poly.pdbx_strand_id
1 'polypeptide(L)' 'MFRGGFNWNLQFRWYALPTEMAKKRLQDPSSPIASPTMAGGLFSIDRHYFEELGTYDHGMDIWGGENLEISFR' A
#
# COMPACT_ATOMS: atom_id res chain seq x y z
N MET A 1 1.42 -14.15 -7.79
CA MET A 1 1.80 -12.75 -7.55
C MET A 1 0.66 -12.08 -6.80
N PHE A 2 0.96 -11.28 -5.79
CA PHE A 2 -0.04 -10.67 -4.90
C PHE A 2 0.09 -9.14 -4.86
N ARG A 3 -1.01 -8.46 -4.54
CA ARG A 3 -1.07 -7.02 -4.26
C ARG A 3 -1.74 -6.80 -2.90
N GLY A 4 -1.45 -5.68 -2.25
CA GLY A 4 -2.08 -5.30 -1.01
C GLY A 4 -3.53 -4.86 -1.21
N GLY A 5 -4.36 -5.13 -0.23
CA GLY A 5 -5.73 -4.64 -0.12
C GLY A 5 -6.19 -4.69 1.32
N PHE A 6 -7.48 -4.49 1.55
CA PHE A 6 -8.09 -4.57 2.86
C PHE A 6 -9.50 -5.17 2.79
N ASN A 7 -9.98 -5.71 3.90
CA ASN A 7 -11.38 -6.12 4.05
C ASN A 7 -12.21 -5.02 4.74
N TRP A 8 -13.52 -5.19 4.82
CA TRP A 8 -14.42 -4.23 5.49
C TRP A 8 -14.18 -4.06 7.00
N ASN A 9 -13.39 -4.95 7.61
CA ASN A 9 -12.94 -4.79 8.99
C ASN A 9 -11.67 -3.93 9.09
N LEU A 10 -11.25 -3.28 8.00
CA LEU A 10 -10.04 -2.47 7.89
C LEU A 10 -8.77 -3.24 8.28
N GLN A 11 -8.69 -4.50 7.85
CA GLN A 11 -7.50 -5.32 8.03
C GLN A 11 -6.80 -5.50 6.69
N PHE A 12 -5.49 -5.26 6.67
CA PHE A 12 -4.66 -5.54 5.51
C PHE A 12 -4.72 -7.02 5.10
N ARG A 13 -4.80 -7.29 3.80
CA ARG A 13 -4.76 -8.63 3.22
C ARG A 13 -4.02 -8.63 1.88
N TRP A 14 -3.44 -9.79 1.55
CA TRP A 14 -2.89 -10.07 0.23
C TRP A 14 -3.97 -10.62 -0.70
N TYR A 15 -4.11 -10.02 -1.87
CA TYR A 15 -5.02 -10.48 -2.92
C TYR A 15 -4.22 -10.90 -4.14
N ALA A 16 -4.68 -11.96 -4.82
CA ALA A 16 -4.10 -12.35 -6.10
C ALA A 16 -4.19 -11.20 -7.11
N LEU A 17 -3.15 -11.03 -7.92
CA LEU A 17 -3.21 -10.06 -9.02
C LEU A 17 -4.31 -10.45 -10.02
N PRO A 18 -5.11 -9.49 -10.51
CA PRO A 18 -5.98 -9.71 -11.65
C PRO A 18 -5.20 -10.23 -12.86
N THR A 19 -5.81 -11.13 -13.63
CA THR A 19 -5.17 -11.81 -14.77
C THR A 19 -4.52 -10.84 -15.76
N GLU A 20 -5.18 -9.73 -16.08
CA GLU A 20 -4.65 -8.75 -17.03
C GLU A 20 -3.40 -8.03 -16.50
N MET A 21 -3.35 -7.71 -15.21
CA MET A 21 -2.14 -7.15 -14.58
C MET A 21 -1.00 -8.17 -14.57
N ALA A 22 -1.31 -9.44 -14.27
CA ALA A 22 -0.32 -10.50 -14.27
C ALA A 22 0.30 -10.71 -15.68
N LYS A 23 -0.53 -10.71 -16.74
CA LYS A 23 -0.06 -10.78 -18.13
C LYS A 23 0.85 -9.60 -18.49
N LYS A 24 0.47 -8.37 -18.14
CA LYS A 24 1.30 -7.18 -18.39
C LYS A 24 2.66 -7.29 -17.71
N ARG A 25 2.70 -7.79 -16.49
CA ARG A 25 3.94 -7.99 -15.73
C ARG A 25 4.85 -9.08 -16.33
N LEU A 26 4.28 -10.11 -16.97
CA LEU A 26 5.09 -11.11 -17.69
C LEU A 26 5.84 -10.50 -18.88
N GLN A 27 5.32 -9.42 -19.48
CA GLN A 27 5.98 -8.71 -20.57
C GLN A 27 7.10 -7.80 -20.06
N ASP A 28 6.93 -7.19 -18.89
CA ASP A 28 7.94 -6.38 -18.22
C ASP A 28 8.00 -6.67 -16.71
N PRO A 29 8.89 -7.59 -16.29
CA PRO A 29 9.11 -7.93 -14.88
C PRO A 29 9.77 -6.82 -14.04
N SER A 30 10.14 -5.68 -14.60
CA SER A 30 10.64 -4.52 -13.84
C SER A 30 9.54 -3.50 -13.51
N SER A 31 8.44 -3.51 -14.28
CA SER A 31 7.31 -2.61 -14.09
C SER A 31 6.69 -2.64 -12.67
N PRO A 32 6.31 -1.49 -12.10
CA PRO A 32 5.67 -1.45 -10.79
C PRO A 32 4.27 -2.08 -10.81
N ILE A 33 3.83 -2.59 -9.65
CA ILE A 33 2.47 -3.10 -9.45
C ILE A 33 1.67 -2.05 -8.67
N ALA A 34 0.62 -1.50 -9.27
CA ALA A 34 -0.32 -0.65 -8.56
C ALA A 34 -1.07 -1.46 -7.48
N SER A 35 -1.02 -0.98 -6.24
CA SER A 35 -1.61 -1.63 -5.07
C SER A 35 -2.59 -0.68 -4.38
N PRO A 36 -3.85 -1.08 -4.13
CA PRO A 36 -4.82 -0.26 -3.39
C PRO A 36 -4.37 0.15 -1.99
N THR A 37 -3.64 -0.73 -1.30
CA THR A 37 -3.04 -0.44 0.00
C THR A 37 -1.66 -1.09 0.11
N MET A 38 -0.85 -0.65 1.06
CA MET A 38 0.42 -1.28 1.41
C MET A 38 0.38 -1.91 2.81
N ALA A 39 1.32 -2.84 3.07
CA ALA A 39 1.48 -3.45 4.38
C ALA A 39 2.00 -2.45 5.44
N GLY A 40 2.69 -1.38 5.02
CA GLY A 40 3.13 -0.27 5.86
C GLY A 40 4.56 -0.38 6.39
N GLY A 41 5.01 -1.58 6.79
CA GLY A 41 6.33 -1.72 7.44
C GLY A 41 7.55 -1.48 6.55
N LEU A 42 7.40 -1.51 5.22
CA LEU A 42 8.48 -1.34 4.26
C LEU A 42 8.00 -0.51 3.06
N PHE A 43 8.50 0.71 2.92
CA PHE A 43 8.31 1.55 1.75
C PHE A 43 9.41 2.62 1.71
N SER A 44 9.50 3.34 0.60
CA SER A 44 10.31 4.55 0.48
C SER A 44 9.44 5.65 -0.08
N ILE A 45 9.58 6.84 0.48
CA ILE A 45 8.81 8.03 0.11
C ILE A 45 9.75 9.23 0.13
N ASP A 46 9.50 10.21 -0.74
CA ASP A 46 10.19 11.48 -0.65
C ASP A 46 9.87 12.17 0.69
N ARG A 47 10.88 12.75 1.35
CA ARG A 47 10.72 13.35 2.68
C ARG A 47 9.79 14.56 2.65
N HIS A 48 9.93 15.43 1.67
CA HIS A 48 9.11 16.64 1.57
C HIS A 48 7.66 16.26 1.26
N TYR A 49 7.45 15.30 0.37
CA TYR A 49 6.13 14.77 0.09
C TYR A 49 5.49 14.11 1.32
N PHE A 50 6.26 13.38 2.14
CA PHE A 50 5.76 12.80 3.39
C PHE A 50 5.32 13.87 4.40
N GLU A 51 6.07 14.97 4.49
CA GLU A 51 5.73 16.13 5.33
C GLU A 51 4.48 16.87 4.82
N GLU A 52 4.40 17.12 3.50
CA GLU A 52 3.26 17.78 2.84
C GLU A 52 1.96 16.98 2.98
N LEU A 53 2.05 15.65 2.91
CA LEU A 53 0.90 14.77 3.15
C LEU A 53 0.43 14.79 4.62
N GLY A 54 1.22 15.30 5.57
CA GLY A 54 0.86 15.36 6.99
C GLY A 54 1.48 14.25 7.85
N THR A 55 2.52 13.55 7.36
CA THR A 55 3.22 12.47 8.08
C THR A 55 2.28 11.35 8.57
N TYR A 56 2.49 10.76 9.74
CA TYR A 56 1.49 9.87 10.35
C TYR A 56 0.60 10.65 11.32
N ASP A 57 -0.64 10.21 11.49
CA ASP A 57 -1.54 10.77 12.51
C ASP A 57 -0.97 10.57 13.92
N HIS A 58 -0.71 11.67 14.62
CA HIS A 58 -0.19 11.69 15.99
C HIS A 58 -1.17 11.14 17.04
N GLY A 59 -2.45 10.97 16.69
CA GLY A 59 -3.46 10.33 17.55
C GLY A 59 -3.44 8.80 17.51
N MET A 60 -2.63 8.18 16.65
CA MET A 60 -2.46 6.73 16.62
C MET A 60 -1.48 6.26 17.69
N ASP A 61 -1.88 5.25 18.45
CA ASP A 61 -1.09 4.67 19.53
C ASP A 61 -0.59 3.25 19.19
N ILE A 62 0.65 2.96 19.60
CA ILE A 62 1.31 1.65 19.52
C ILE A 62 1.51 1.15 18.08
N TRP A 63 0.48 0.56 17.47
CA TRP A 63 0.53 -0.05 16.15
C TRP A 63 -0.87 -0.45 15.65
N GLY A 64 -1.13 -0.26 14.36
CA GLY A 64 -2.29 -0.80 13.67
C GLY A 64 -3.12 0.27 12.96
N GLY A 65 -3.32 0.09 11.66
CA GLY A 65 -4.17 0.95 10.83
C GLY A 65 -3.43 2.13 10.18
N GLU A 66 -2.21 2.45 10.61
CA GLU A 66 -1.37 3.51 10.04
C GLU A 66 -1.10 3.26 8.56
N ASN A 67 -0.95 1.99 8.17
CA ASN A 67 -0.73 1.59 6.80
C ASN A 67 -1.95 1.81 5.90
N LEU A 68 -3.17 1.80 6.46
CA LEU A 68 -4.40 2.06 5.72
C LEU A 68 -4.69 3.56 5.63
N GLU A 69 -4.45 4.33 6.69
CA GLU A 69 -4.61 5.79 6.69
C GLU A 69 -3.77 6.41 5.57
N ILE A 70 -2.47 6.15 5.55
CA ILE A 70 -1.58 6.69 4.52
C ILE A 70 -1.85 6.14 3.12
N SER A 71 -2.47 4.94 3.00
CA SER A 71 -2.86 4.39 1.69
C SER A 71 -4.09 5.07 1.10
N PHE A 72 -4.96 5.66 1.93
CA PHE A 72 -6.19 6.33 1.49
C PHE A 72 -6.03 7.83 1.29
N ARG A 73 -5.02 8.42 1.92
CA ARG A 73 -4.76 9.86 1.88
C ARG A 73 -4.36 10.37 0.50
#